data_AF-A0A109HNN6-F1
#
_entry.id   AF-A0A109HNN6-F1
#
_cell.length_a   1.000
_cell.length_b   1.000
_cell.length_c   1.000
_cell.angle_alpha   90.00
_cell.angle_beta   90.00
_cell.angle_gamma   90.00
#
_symmetry.space_group_name_H-M   'P 1'
#
loop_
_entity.id
_entity.type
_entity.pdbx_description
1 polymer ?
#
loop_
_entity_poly.entity_id
_entity_poly.type
_entity_poly.pdbx_seq_one_letter_code
_entity_poly.pdbx_strand_id
1 'polypeptide(L)'
;PRGRDRQHAGVDIFARRGTPVLSATRGIVVAVAERGLGGRQVWVMGPARQRHYYAHLQDWAPGLQVGDLVEAGDPLGSVGDSGNARGTPPHLHYGVYAEGGAYDPLPLLRAAH
;
A
#
# COMPACT_ATOMS: atom_id res chain seq x y z
N PRO A 1 0.53 -20.17 8.18
CA PRO A 1 -0.31 -20.29 6.96
C PRO A 1 -1.59 -19.45 7.11
N ARG A 2 -1.61 -18.24 6.52
CA ARG A 2 -2.79 -17.37 6.62
C ARG A 2 -3.74 -17.60 5.43
N GLY A 3 -4.95 -18.02 5.76
CA GLY A 3 -6.23 -17.62 5.14
C GLY A 3 -6.43 -17.87 3.64
N ARG A 4 -7.28 -18.85 3.33
CA ARG A 4 -7.68 -19.33 2.00
C ARG A 4 -8.75 -18.44 1.33
N ASP A 5 -8.59 -17.12 1.35
CA ASP A 5 -9.48 -16.20 0.64
C ASP A 5 -8.72 -15.55 -0.52
N ARG A 6 -8.84 -16.16 -1.70
CA ARG A 6 -8.17 -15.77 -2.96
C ARG A 6 -8.61 -14.39 -3.52
N GLN A 7 -9.14 -13.52 -2.66
CA GLN A 7 -9.62 -12.18 -3.01
C GLN A 7 -8.90 -11.06 -2.21
N HIS A 8 -8.11 -11.39 -1.17
CA HIS A 8 -7.38 -10.40 -0.36
C HIS A 8 -5.92 -10.82 -0.06
N ALA A 9 -5.07 -10.87 -1.09
CA ALA A 9 -3.63 -11.10 -0.92
C ALA A 9 -2.90 -9.75 -0.73
N GLY A 10 -2.59 -9.42 0.52
CA GLY A 10 -1.59 -8.40 0.85
C GLY A 10 -0.39 -9.06 1.53
N VAL A 11 0.77 -8.39 1.45
CA VAL A 11 2.01 -8.79 2.14
C VAL A 11 2.37 -7.76 3.20
N ASP A 12 2.87 -8.25 4.34
CA ASP A 12 3.37 -7.39 5.42
C ASP A 12 4.89 -7.23 5.24
N ILE A 13 5.35 -6.00 5.04
CA ILE A 13 6.76 -5.65 4.82
C ILE A 13 7.25 -4.89 6.05
N PHE A 14 8.00 -5.58 6.92
CA PHE A 14 8.54 -4.99 8.14
C PHE A 14 9.70 -4.05 7.85
N ALA A 15 9.65 -2.87 8.45
CA ALA A 15 10.72 -1.88 8.39
C ALA A 15 10.65 -0.97 9.62
N ARG A 16 11.68 -0.14 9.83
CA ARG A 16 11.65 0.84 10.94
C ARG A 16 10.48 1.81 10.74
N ARG A 17 9.81 2.22 11.82
CA ARG A 17 8.83 3.31 11.79
C ARG A 17 9.45 4.55 11.12
N GLY A 18 8.72 5.21 10.24
CA GLY A 18 9.18 6.36 9.48
C GLY A 18 9.94 6.03 8.20
N THR A 19 10.21 4.75 7.90
CA THR A 19 10.80 4.35 6.60
C THR A 19 9.89 4.83 5.46
N PRO A 20 10.40 5.49 4.41
CA PRO A 20 9.57 5.94 3.29
C PRO A 20 8.81 4.78 2.63
N VAL A 21 7.52 5.00 2.38
CA VAL A 21 6.69 4.12 1.54
C VAL A 21 6.54 4.79 0.20
N LEU A 22 7.01 4.12 -0.85
CA LEU A 22 7.00 4.61 -2.22
C LEU A 22 5.92 3.90 -3.03
N SER A 23 5.40 4.57 -4.05
CA SER A 23 4.49 3.95 -4.99
C SER A 23 5.21 2.84 -5.77
N ALA A 24 4.61 1.66 -5.81
CA ALA A 24 5.10 0.52 -6.57
C ALA A 24 4.71 0.56 -8.07
N THR A 25 3.86 1.52 -8.46
CA THR A 25 3.36 1.66 -9.82
C THR A 25 3.22 3.14 -10.17
N ARG A 26 3.25 3.44 -11.47
CA ARG A 26 2.60 4.67 -11.94
C ARG A 26 1.09 4.58 -11.76
N GLY A 27 0.42 5.71 -11.57
CA GLY A 27 -1.03 5.73 -11.46
C GLY A 27 -1.59 7.03 -10.92
N ILE A 28 -2.88 6.98 -10.58
CA ILE A 28 -3.59 8.08 -9.94
C ILE A 28 -3.91 7.71 -8.49
N VAL A 29 -3.67 8.64 -7.56
CA VAL A 29 -4.08 8.48 -6.16
C VAL A 29 -5.60 8.55 -6.09
N VAL A 30 -6.24 7.46 -5.69
CA VAL A 30 -7.71 7.36 -5.60
C VAL A 30 -8.24 7.42 -4.17
N ALA A 31 -7.35 7.31 -3.17
CA ALA A 31 -7.70 7.59 -1.78
C ALA A 31 -6.46 7.95 -0.96
N VAL A 32 -6.61 8.96 -0.10
CA VAL A 32 -5.74 9.25 1.05
C VAL A 32 -6.69 9.34 2.25
N ALA A 33 -6.63 8.39 3.18
CA ALA A 33 -7.64 8.29 4.23
C ALA A 33 -7.11 7.62 5.50
N GLU A 34 -7.73 7.91 6.64
CA GLU A 34 -7.55 7.17 7.90
C GLU A 34 -8.87 6.50 8.28
N ARG A 35 -9.00 5.18 8.04
CA ARG A 35 -10.25 4.45 8.32
C ARG A 35 -10.06 2.93 8.40
N GLY A 36 -11.00 2.27 9.07
CA GLY A 36 -11.10 0.81 9.10
C GLY A 36 -9.84 0.14 9.66
N LEU A 37 -9.62 -1.13 9.27
CA LEU A 37 -8.48 -1.93 9.71
C LEU A 37 -7.13 -1.39 9.21
N GLY A 38 -7.13 -0.74 8.03
CA GLY A 38 -5.93 -0.20 7.40
C GLY A 38 -5.28 0.97 8.13
N GLY A 39 -6.03 1.68 8.98
CA GLY A 39 -5.55 2.91 9.58
C GLY A 39 -5.33 3.97 8.52
N ARG A 40 -4.18 4.66 8.59
CA ARG A 40 -3.74 5.59 7.55
C ARG A 40 -3.32 4.80 6.32
N GLN A 41 -3.94 5.13 5.20
CA GLN A 41 -3.83 4.37 3.98
C GLN A 41 -3.81 5.26 2.74
N VAL A 42 -3.17 4.74 1.70
CA VAL A 42 -3.18 5.30 0.35
C VAL A 42 -3.64 4.22 -0.63
N TRP A 43 -4.45 4.60 -1.60
CA TRP A 43 -4.81 3.77 -2.74
C TRP A 43 -4.34 4.44 -4.03
N VAL A 44 -3.62 3.68 -4.87
CA VAL A 44 -3.21 4.10 -6.20
C VAL A 44 -3.88 3.21 -7.24
N MET A 45 -4.58 3.80 -8.20
CA MET A 45 -5.09 3.10 -9.37
C MET A 45 -4.04 3.15 -10.48
N GLY A 46 -3.39 2.01 -10.71
CA GLY A 46 -2.39 1.82 -11.75
C GLY A 46 -2.99 1.36 -13.09
N PRO A 47 -2.11 0.99 -14.05
CA PRO A 47 -2.51 0.44 -15.34
C PRO A 47 -3.42 -0.78 -15.22
N ALA A 48 -4.25 -1.03 -16.25
CA ALA A 48 -5.22 -2.13 -16.28
C ALA A 48 -6.15 -2.17 -15.04
N ARG A 49 -6.41 -1.00 -14.43
CA ARG A 49 -7.28 -0.81 -13.25
C ARG A 49 -6.82 -1.63 -12.03
N GLN A 50 -5.53 -1.95 -11.94
CA GLN A 50 -4.96 -2.52 -10.73
C GLN A 50 -4.99 -1.48 -9.61
N ARG A 51 -5.49 -1.87 -8.45
CA ARG A 51 -5.57 -1.02 -7.26
C ARG A 51 -4.49 -1.47 -6.30
N HIS A 52 -3.57 -0.56 -6.01
CA HIS A 52 -2.46 -0.75 -5.09
C HIS A 52 -2.83 -0.11 -3.76
N TYR A 53 -2.72 -0.88 -2.69
CA TYR A 53 -3.14 -0.49 -1.36
C TYR A 53 -1.93 -0.46 -0.43
N TYR A 54 -1.74 0.66 0.24
CA TYR A 54 -0.66 0.88 1.19
C TYR A 54 -1.30 1.23 2.54
N ALA A 55 -1.12 0.40 3.56
CA ALA A 55 -1.77 0.54 4.86
C ALA A 55 -0.78 0.60 6.02
N HIS A 56 -1.32 0.89 7.21
CA HIS A 56 -0.61 1.05 8.48
C HIS A 56 0.40 2.19 8.47
N LEU A 57 0.18 3.20 7.62
CA LEU A 57 1.12 4.30 7.48
C LEU A 57 1.24 5.08 8.80
N GLN A 58 2.44 5.57 9.08
CA GLN A 58 2.70 6.51 10.16
C GLN A 58 2.18 7.88 9.73
N ASP A 59 2.62 8.40 8.59
CA ASP A 59 2.16 9.67 8.01
C ASP A 59 2.04 9.55 6.48
N TRP A 60 1.29 10.45 5.85
CA TRP A 60 1.26 10.61 4.39
C TRP A 60 2.40 11.51 3.92
N ALA A 61 2.79 11.37 2.65
CA ALA A 61 3.75 12.29 2.05
C ALA A 61 3.17 13.72 2.04
N PRO A 62 3.98 14.76 2.34
CA PRO A 62 3.50 16.14 2.35
C PRO A 62 2.88 16.54 1.01
N GLY A 63 1.68 17.11 1.05
CA GLY A 63 0.97 17.56 -0.16
C GLY A 63 0.28 16.47 -0.96
N LEU A 64 0.42 15.19 -0.60
CA LEU A 64 -0.25 14.08 -1.28
C LEU A 64 -1.77 14.19 -1.12
N GLN A 65 -2.49 14.13 -2.24
CA GLN A 65 -3.95 14.24 -2.27
C GLN A 65 -4.56 13.32 -3.34
N VAL A 66 -5.87 13.12 -3.24
CA VAL A 66 -6.63 12.38 -4.25
C VAL A 66 -6.60 13.12 -5.58
N GLY A 67 -6.32 12.41 -6.67
CA GLY A 67 -6.19 12.96 -8.01
C GLY A 67 -4.74 13.16 -8.46
N ASP A 68 -3.77 13.11 -7.55
CA ASP A 68 -2.36 13.21 -7.90
C ASP A 68 -1.93 12.07 -8.82
N LEU A 69 -1.13 12.41 -9.83
CA LEU A 69 -0.38 11.44 -10.64
C LEU A 69 0.91 11.10 -9.91
N VAL A 70 1.20 9.81 -9.80
CA VAL A 70 2.43 9.29 -9.21
C VAL A 70 3.11 8.34 -10.19
N GLU A 71 4.43 8.31 -10.15
CA GLU A 71 5.28 7.32 -10.80
C GLU A 71 5.76 6.27 -9.78
N ALA A 72 6.32 5.17 -10.28
CA ALA A 72 6.98 4.22 -9.40
C ALA A 72 8.18 4.88 -8.71
N GLY A 73 8.26 4.78 -7.39
CA GLY A 73 9.27 5.45 -6.57
C GLY A 73 8.83 6.76 -5.92
N ASP A 74 7.67 7.32 -6.30
CA ASP A 74 7.18 8.54 -5.65
C ASP A 74 6.73 8.29 -4.21
N PRO A 75 7.01 9.22 -3.27
CA PRO A 75 6.65 9.03 -1.87
C PRO A 75 5.15 9.11 -1.64
N LEU A 76 4.59 8.14 -0.92
CA LEU A 76 3.18 8.10 -0.52
C LEU A 76 3.00 8.34 0.99
N GLY A 77 4.06 8.09 1.78
CA GLY A 77 4.01 8.22 3.22
C GLY A 77 5.18 7.50 3.88
N SER A 78 4.96 7.01 5.09
CA SER A 78 5.98 6.30 5.85
C SER A 78 5.42 5.12 6.63
N VAL A 79 6.26 4.12 6.90
CA VAL A 79 5.91 2.91 7.65
C VAL A 79 5.51 3.26 9.07
N GLY A 80 4.41 2.69 9.55
CA GLY A 80 3.90 2.87 10.90
C GLY A 80 3.23 1.62 11.44
N ASP A 81 2.23 1.84 12.28
CA ASP A 81 1.41 0.80 12.92
C ASP A 81 -0.04 1.31 13.12
N SER A 82 -0.52 2.23 12.29
CA SER A 82 -1.89 2.74 12.42
C SER A 82 -2.93 1.66 12.09
N GLY A 83 -4.18 1.88 12.50
CA GLY A 83 -5.25 0.90 12.29
C GLY A 83 -5.13 -0.29 13.25
N ASN A 84 -5.36 -1.51 12.74
CA ASN A 84 -5.30 -2.73 13.55
C ASN A 84 -3.86 -3.24 13.80
N ALA A 85 -2.85 -2.63 13.17
CA ALA A 85 -1.43 -2.93 13.42
C ALA A 85 -0.91 -2.29 14.72
N ARG A 86 -1.70 -1.46 15.41
CA ARG A 86 -1.25 -0.69 16.56
C ARG A 86 -0.70 -1.58 17.68
N GLY A 87 0.53 -1.28 18.11
CA GLY A 87 1.22 -2.07 19.14
C GLY A 87 1.93 -3.32 18.62
N THR A 88 1.88 -3.59 17.32
CA THR A 88 2.71 -4.62 16.66
C THR A 88 4.01 -4.00 16.11
N PRO A 89 5.02 -4.80 15.73
CA PRO A 89 6.20 -4.26 15.05
C PRO A 89 5.80 -3.48 13.78
N PRO A 90 6.33 -2.27 13.56
CA PRO A 90 5.98 -1.44 12.41
C PRO A 90 6.18 -2.15 11.07
N HIS A 91 5.21 -2.03 10.18
CA HIS A 91 5.23 -2.64 8.86
C HIS A 91 4.32 -1.89 7.88
N LEU A 92 4.61 -2.04 6.59
CA LEU A 92 3.69 -1.70 5.51
C LEU A 92 2.84 -2.94 5.20
N HIS A 93 1.52 -2.80 5.22
CA HIS A 93 0.66 -3.77 4.54
C HIS A 93 0.47 -3.31 3.10
N TYR A 94 0.93 -4.12 2.14
CA TYR A 94 0.85 -3.82 0.70
C TYR A 94 0.00 -4.86 -0.03
N GLY A 95 -1.05 -4.42 -0.74
CA GLY A 95 -1.93 -5.30 -1.52
C GLY A 95 -2.15 -4.81 -2.94
N VAL A 96 -2.37 -5.73 -3.87
CA VAL A 96 -2.72 -5.43 -5.27
C VAL A 96 -4.01 -6.14 -5.67
N TYR A 97 -4.99 -5.38 -6.13
CA TYR A 97 -6.34 -5.86 -6.47
C TYR A 97 -6.68 -5.52 -7.92
N ALA A 98 -7.02 -6.49 -8.77
CA ALA A 98 -7.54 -6.24 -10.12
C ALA A 98 -8.99 -6.72 -10.28
N GLU A 99 -9.58 -6.50 -11.46
CA GLU A 99 -11.01 -6.78 -11.75
C GLU A 99 -11.43 -8.24 -11.55
N GLY A 100 -10.48 -9.19 -11.54
CA GLY A 100 -10.72 -10.62 -11.26
C GLY A 100 -10.38 -11.08 -9.84
N GLY A 101 -9.96 -10.19 -8.94
CA GLY A 101 -9.50 -10.52 -7.58
C GLY A 101 -8.09 -10.00 -7.26
N ALA A 102 -7.57 -10.33 -6.07
CA ALA A 102 -6.22 -9.96 -5.64
C ALA A 102 -5.15 -10.84 -6.30
N TYR A 103 -4.02 -10.24 -6.67
CA TYR A 103 -2.85 -10.95 -7.19
C TYR A 103 -1.74 -10.94 -6.15
N ASP A 104 -0.93 -12.01 -6.09
CA ASP A 104 0.30 -12.02 -5.31
C ASP A 104 1.27 -10.97 -5.89
N PRO A 105 1.68 -9.93 -5.13
CA PRO A 105 2.56 -8.88 -5.63
C PRO A 105 4.04 -9.28 -5.65
N LEU A 106 4.43 -10.39 -5.02
CA LEU A 106 5.84 -10.81 -4.93
C LEU A 106 6.56 -10.95 -6.29
N PRO A 107 5.92 -11.42 -7.38
CA PRO A 107 6.56 -11.44 -8.70
C PRO A 107 6.86 -10.04 -9.27
N LEU A 108 6.06 -9.02 -8.94
CA LEU A 108 6.29 -7.64 -9.42
C LEU A 108 7.46 -6.97 -8.71
N LEU A 109 7.70 -7.31 -7.43
CA LEU A 109 8.81 -6.77 -6.65
C LEU A 109 10.19 -7.36 -7.07
N ARG A 110 10.22 -8.52 -7.72
CA ARG A 110 11.48 -9.16 -8.18
C ARG A 110 11.92 -8.70 -9.57
N ALA A 111 11.03 -8.10 -10.36
CA ALA A 111 11.33 -7.64 -11.72
C ALA A 111 12.00 -6.25 -11.77
N ALA A 112 12.20 -5.60 -10.62
CA ALA A 112 12.82 -4.28 -10.50
C ALA A 112 14.36 -4.33 -10.29
N HIS A 113 15.04 -5.27 -10.97
CA HIS A 113 16.50 -5.32 -11.07
C HIS A 113 16.97 -4.97 -12.48
#